data_AF-A0A2N1VC08-F1
#
_entry.id   AF-A0A2N1VC08-F1
#
_cell.length_a   1.000
_cell.length_b   1.000
_cell.length_c   1.000
_cell.angle_alpha   90.00
_cell.angle_beta   90.00
_cell.angle_gamma   90.00
#
_symmetry.space_group_name_H-M   'P 1'
#
loop_
_entity.id
_entity.type
_entity.pdbx_description
1 polymer ?
#
loop_
_entity_poly.entity_id
_entity_poly.type
_entity_poly.pdbx_seq_one_letter_code
_entity_poly.pdbx_strand_id
1 'polypeptide(L)'
;VWNLKNLTTGVTKLSNQTNQNADSNSPLVDGLQVKVSGAPNDFRSFTVTANAGGKLAPPYMGCFAFNANGFPLYAGQDRPAAGQMKNSTALWGIHTGMSTATMDPSYAFFLTRVPRSGANWPRVIPWDFEIRFTAAGSKAFMAFSTGSIVNVPFELWNTGIGTPNNTADDFKLIPYVFDVDGNDKWNLVQQDHSVSGGDDDPFTDWIYLYDVTDKTPGTKGYDAWAASNGASGAGSEILARVSLVSWNGGSVAAANWPANQKALQPETGAIFRIETTKPNQPNSDVFEFTAPSVTLNDADAAKLEVDKINVFPNPYYGSNPREINKYQRFVTFSHLPQKATLRVFNLAGQLVRVLQKDSPSQFTTWDLVNDSSFPVASGLYIVHIDMPDLGLTKIVKLAIIQEQQILDHF
;
A
#
# COMPACT_ATOMS: atom_id res chain seq x y z
N VAL A 1 3.63 -10.79 1.92
CA VAL A 1 3.33 -10.98 3.36
C VAL A 1 4.16 -10.01 4.17
N TRP A 2 3.71 -9.62 5.35
CA TRP A 2 4.44 -8.71 6.24
C TRP A 2 4.39 -9.18 7.70
N ASN A 3 5.30 -8.64 8.51
CA ASN A 3 5.42 -8.95 9.94
C ASN A 3 5.48 -7.65 10.74
N LEU A 4 5.05 -7.68 12.00
CA LEU A 4 5.27 -6.59 12.95
C LEU A 4 6.16 -7.08 14.07
N LYS A 5 7.27 -6.38 14.33
CA LYS A 5 8.19 -6.68 15.42
C LYS A 5 8.29 -5.48 16.35
N ASN A 6 8.15 -5.72 17.64
CA ASN A 6 8.50 -4.74 18.66
C ASN A 6 10.03 -4.73 18.80
N LEU A 7 10.67 -3.62 18.42
CA LEU A 7 12.13 -3.52 18.43
C LEU A 7 12.70 -3.38 19.85
N THR A 8 11.95 -2.82 20.79
CA THR A 8 12.37 -2.67 22.20
C THR A 8 12.45 -4.01 22.91
N THR A 9 11.45 -4.89 22.71
CA THR A 9 11.39 -6.21 23.37
C THR A 9 11.93 -7.34 22.51
N GLY A 10 12.14 -7.10 21.21
CA GLY A 10 12.53 -8.12 20.23
C GLY A 10 11.40 -9.08 19.83
N VAL A 11 10.19 -8.92 20.37
CA VAL A 11 9.06 -9.84 20.15
C VAL A 11 8.35 -9.56 18.83
N THR A 12 8.13 -10.60 18.02
CA THR A 12 7.24 -10.54 16.85
C THR A 12 5.79 -10.51 17.32
N LYS A 13 5.10 -9.41 17.01
CA LYS A 13 3.70 -9.15 17.38
C LYS A 13 2.71 -9.67 16.35
N LEU A 14 3.08 -9.62 15.07
CA LEU A 14 2.30 -10.20 13.97
C LEU A 14 3.25 -10.91 13.02
N SER A 15 2.86 -12.10 12.55
CA SER A 15 3.64 -12.90 11.61
C SER A 15 2.83 -13.25 10.36
N ASN A 16 3.48 -13.29 9.20
CA ASN A 16 2.94 -13.79 7.93
C ASN A 16 1.59 -13.17 7.51
N GLN A 17 1.40 -11.88 7.78
CA GLN A 17 0.16 -11.19 7.44
C GLN A 17 0.05 -11.04 5.91
N THR A 18 -1.11 -11.42 5.36
CA THR A 18 -1.37 -11.37 3.91
C THR A 18 -2.18 -10.15 3.50
N ASN A 19 -3.00 -9.59 4.39
CA ASN A 19 -3.80 -8.40 4.11
C ASN A 19 -2.88 -7.18 3.88
N GLN A 20 -2.92 -6.63 2.67
CA GLN A 20 -2.21 -5.42 2.27
C GLN A 20 -3.15 -4.41 1.58
N ASN A 21 -4.42 -4.41 1.97
CA ASN A 21 -5.45 -3.54 1.39
C ASN A 21 -5.65 -2.25 2.19
N ALA A 22 -4.93 -2.06 3.30
CA ALA A 22 -5.13 -0.97 4.27
C ALA A 22 -6.61 -0.78 4.70
N ASP A 23 -7.37 -1.87 4.80
CA ASP A 23 -8.80 -1.87 5.09
C ASP A 23 -9.09 -2.06 6.60
N SER A 24 -10.38 -2.13 6.96
CA SER A 24 -10.83 -2.38 8.34
C SER A 24 -10.52 -3.79 8.84
N ASN A 25 -10.19 -4.72 7.94
CA ASN A 25 -9.78 -6.09 8.29
C ASN A 25 -8.28 -6.17 8.61
N SER A 26 -7.57 -5.03 8.58
CA SER A 26 -6.19 -4.95 9.02
C SER A 26 -6.08 -5.28 10.52
N PRO A 27 -5.05 -6.04 10.93
CA PRO A 27 -4.94 -6.59 12.27
C PRO A 27 -4.79 -5.48 13.33
N LEU A 28 -5.42 -5.71 14.50
CA LEU A 28 -5.30 -4.88 15.68
C LEU A 28 -4.43 -5.61 16.72
N VAL A 29 -3.37 -4.95 17.19
CA VAL A 29 -2.42 -5.49 18.17
C VAL A 29 -1.94 -4.38 19.08
N ASP A 30 -1.90 -4.64 20.39
CA ASP A 30 -1.50 -3.66 21.41
C ASP A 30 -2.23 -2.30 21.30
N GLY A 31 -3.51 -2.32 20.92
CA GLY A 31 -4.32 -1.10 20.74
C GLY A 31 -4.06 -0.33 19.44
N LEU A 32 -3.20 -0.85 18.55
CA LEU A 32 -2.89 -0.26 17.25
C LEU A 32 -3.50 -1.10 16.13
N GLN A 33 -4.22 -0.45 15.21
CA GLN A 33 -4.59 -1.08 13.94
C GLN A 33 -3.51 -0.80 12.91
N VAL A 34 -2.79 -1.85 12.49
CA VAL A 34 -1.66 -1.71 11.56
C VAL A 34 -2.13 -1.97 10.14
N LYS A 35 -2.22 -0.88 9.37
CA LYS A 35 -2.64 -0.91 7.96
C LYS A 35 -1.40 -0.89 7.06
N VAL A 36 -1.28 -1.92 6.23
CA VAL A 36 -0.22 -2.02 5.23
C VAL A 36 -0.86 -1.99 3.85
N SER A 37 -0.24 -1.25 2.93
CA SER A 37 -0.60 -1.25 1.51
C SER A 37 0.66 -1.22 0.66
N GLY A 38 0.61 -1.86 -0.51
CA GLY A 38 1.64 -1.77 -1.53
C GLY A 38 1.08 -1.13 -2.80
N ALA A 39 1.97 -0.72 -3.71
CA ALA A 39 1.53 -0.28 -5.03
C ALA A 39 0.75 -1.40 -5.74
N PRO A 40 -0.33 -1.07 -6.49
CA PRO A 40 -1.06 -2.06 -7.28
C PRO A 40 -0.16 -2.62 -8.40
N ASN A 41 -0.54 -3.76 -8.97
CA ASN A 41 0.15 -4.27 -10.15
C ASN A 41 -0.09 -3.34 -11.34
N ASP A 42 0.95 -2.64 -11.78
CA ASP A 42 0.83 -1.67 -12.86
C ASP A 42 2.20 -1.36 -13.49
N PHE A 43 2.19 -0.68 -14.64
CA PHE A 43 3.39 -0.05 -15.17
C PHE A 43 3.51 1.36 -14.61
N ARG A 44 4.70 1.69 -14.08
CA ARG A 44 5.00 3.00 -13.50
C ARG A 44 5.35 4.02 -14.57
N SER A 45 6.17 3.64 -15.56
CA SER A 45 6.62 4.54 -16.61
C SER A 45 7.09 3.78 -17.85
N PHE A 46 7.03 4.46 -18.99
CA PHE A 46 7.66 4.04 -20.24
C PHE A 46 8.53 5.20 -20.72
N THR A 47 9.83 4.97 -20.87
CA THR A 47 10.79 6.06 -21.16
C THR A 47 11.80 5.65 -22.23
N VAL A 48 12.40 6.65 -22.88
CA VAL A 48 13.62 6.49 -23.69
C VAL A 48 14.78 7.08 -22.89
N THR A 49 15.70 6.23 -22.48
CA THR A 49 16.77 6.56 -21.52
C THR A 49 18.13 6.76 -22.17
N ALA A 50 18.26 6.38 -23.43
CA ALA A 50 19.43 6.62 -24.26
C ALA A 50 19.01 6.69 -25.73
N ASN A 51 19.86 7.32 -26.55
CA ASN A 51 19.75 7.36 -28.00
C ASN A 51 21.16 7.25 -28.62
N ALA A 52 21.34 7.52 -29.92
CA ALA A 52 22.66 7.44 -30.57
C ALA A 52 23.68 8.46 -30.02
N GLY A 53 23.23 9.43 -29.22
CA GLY A 53 24.07 10.36 -28.46
C GLY A 53 24.55 9.83 -27.11
N GLY A 54 24.07 8.68 -26.67
CA GLY A 54 24.32 8.12 -25.34
C GLY A 54 23.14 8.35 -24.39
N LYS A 55 23.42 8.31 -23.09
CA LYS A 55 22.42 8.42 -22.02
C LYS A 55 21.70 9.78 -22.03
N LEU A 56 20.38 9.74 -21.91
CA LEU A 56 19.51 10.91 -21.80
C LEU A 56 19.24 11.20 -20.32
N ALA A 57 19.48 12.45 -19.91
CA ALA A 57 19.24 12.95 -18.56
C ALA A 57 18.65 14.37 -18.63
N PRO A 58 17.33 14.54 -18.40
CA PRO A 58 16.36 13.49 -18.09
C PRO A 58 16.05 12.56 -19.29
N PRO A 59 15.55 11.33 -19.05
CA PRO A 59 14.90 10.51 -20.07
C PRO A 59 13.75 11.25 -20.77
N TYR A 60 13.42 10.80 -21.99
CA TYR A 60 12.22 11.23 -22.69
C TYR A 60 11.06 10.29 -22.39
N MET A 61 9.83 10.77 -22.50
CA MET A 61 8.65 9.90 -22.51
C MET A 61 8.73 8.91 -23.67
N GLY A 62 8.32 7.66 -23.42
CA GLY A 62 8.41 6.54 -24.36
C GLY A 62 7.09 5.80 -24.53
N CYS A 63 5.95 6.47 -24.36
CA CYS A 63 4.59 5.99 -24.63
C CYS A 63 3.67 7.19 -24.89
N PHE A 64 2.35 6.96 -24.95
CA PHE A 64 1.37 7.98 -25.34
C PHE A 64 0.19 8.02 -24.37
N ALA A 65 0.01 9.15 -23.68
CA ALA A 65 -1.04 9.36 -22.69
C ALA A 65 -2.16 10.30 -23.16
N PHE A 66 -1.90 11.10 -24.19
CA PHE A 66 -2.84 12.05 -24.79
C PHE A 66 -4.03 11.36 -25.47
N ASN A 67 -5.03 12.11 -25.95
CA ASN A 67 -6.18 11.59 -26.69
C ASN A 67 -6.92 10.43 -25.99
N ALA A 68 -7.10 10.49 -24.68
CA ALA A 68 -7.72 9.43 -23.87
C ALA A 68 -6.98 8.07 -23.89
N ASN A 69 -5.75 8.00 -24.39
CA ASN A 69 -4.90 6.81 -24.28
C ASN A 69 -4.62 6.50 -22.80
N GLY A 70 -4.34 7.50 -21.96
CA GLY A 70 -4.28 7.32 -20.51
C GLY A 70 -3.10 6.48 -19.98
N PHE A 71 -2.04 6.29 -20.76
CA PHE A 71 -0.79 5.70 -20.26
C PHE A 71 -0.17 6.58 -19.17
N PRO A 72 0.71 6.04 -18.32
CA PRO A 72 1.42 6.82 -17.30
C PRO A 72 2.20 8.00 -17.90
N LEU A 73 1.99 9.19 -17.34
CA LEU A 73 2.77 10.38 -17.69
C LEU A 73 4.21 10.25 -17.18
N TYR A 74 5.16 10.87 -17.89
CA TYR A 74 6.53 11.01 -17.42
C TYR A 74 6.92 12.49 -17.38
N ALA A 75 7.33 12.98 -16.20
CA ALA A 75 7.69 14.39 -15.98
C ALA A 75 6.63 15.39 -16.49
N GLY A 76 5.35 15.05 -16.34
CA GLY A 76 4.21 15.86 -16.81
C GLY A 76 4.02 15.90 -18.34
N GLN A 77 4.84 15.18 -19.10
CA GLN A 77 4.66 15.00 -20.54
C GLN A 77 3.64 13.89 -20.82
N ASP A 78 2.94 14.00 -21.94
CA ASP A 78 1.91 13.06 -22.40
C ASP A 78 2.30 12.29 -23.68
N ARG A 79 3.45 12.58 -24.28
CA ARG A 79 4.02 11.90 -25.46
C ARG A 79 5.52 12.18 -25.61
N PRO A 80 6.23 11.45 -26.50
CA PRO A 80 7.61 11.76 -26.86
C PRO A 80 7.77 13.20 -27.38
N ALA A 81 8.86 13.86 -26.97
CA ALA A 81 9.18 15.23 -27.39
C ALA A 81 10.31 15.26 -28.45
N ALA A 82 10.38 16.36 -29.20
CA ALA A 82 11.44 16.58 -30.18
C ALA A 82 12.84 16.40 -29.58
N GLY A 83 13.74 15.75 -30.35
CA GLY A 83 15.09 15.40 -29.88
C GLY A 83 15.18 14.06 -29.14
N GLN A 84 14.08 13.29 -29.01
CA GLN A 84 14.11 11.93 -28.45
C GLN A 84 15.15 11.05 -29.18
N MET A 85 15.17 11.11 -30.51
CA MET A 85 16.20 10.49 -31.36
C MET A 85 17.18 11.57 -31.83
N LYS A 86 18.47 11.20 -31.93
CA LYS A 86 19.54 12.12 -32.34
C LYS A 86 19.68 12.23 -33.86
N ASN A 87 19.58 11.11 -34.57
CA ASN A 87 19.86 11.02 -36.00
C ASN A 87 18.60 11.14 -36.88
N SER A 88 17.43 11.30 -36.27
CA SER A 88 16.17 11.51 -36.98
C SER A 88 15.22 12.37 -36.15
N THR A 89 14.16 12.87 -36.80
CA THR A 89 13.05 13.55 -36.13
C THR A 89 11.93 12.59 -35.72
N ALA A 90 12.15 11.28 -35.83
CA ALA A 90 11.18 10.26 -35.46
C ALA A 90 10.96 10.25 -33.94
N LEU A 91 9.71 10.02 -33.55
CA LEU A 91 9.26 10.01 -32.17
C LEU A 91 8.61 8.66 -31.89
N TRP A 92 9.27 7.85 -31.07
CA TRP A 92 8.89 6.47 -30.84
C TRP A 92 8.27 6.30 -29.45
N GLY A 93 7.23 5.50 -29.36
CA GLY A 93 6.63 5.11 -28.09
C GLY A 93 6.17 3.66 -28.09
N ILE A 94 6.23 3.05 -26.90
CA ILE A 94 5.69 1.72 -26.65
C ILE A 94 4.17 1.78 -26.60
N HIS A 95 3.54 0.87 -27.32
CA HIS A 95 2.11 0.58 -27.26
C HIS A 95 1.87 -0.93 -27.45
N THR A 96 0.62 -1.37 -27.54
CA THR A 96 0.27 -2.74 -27.96
C THR A 96 0.13 -2.79 -29.48
N GLY A 97 0.61 -3.86 -30.09
CA GLY A 97 0.36 -4.16 -31.50
C GLY A 97 -1.13 -4.24 -31.83
N MET A 98 -1.50 -3.70 -32.99
CA MET A 98 -2.88 -3.60 -33.46
C MET A 98 -3.20 -4.57 -34.59
N SER A 99 -4.42 -5.11 -34.58
CA SER A 99 -4.96 -5.91 -35.69
C SER A 99 -5.92 -5.13 -36.59
N THR A 100 -6.38 -3.95 -36.15
CA THR A 100 -7.23 -3.05 -36.93
C THR A 100 -6.90 -1.60 -36.58
N ALA A 101 -7.10 -0.66 -37.52
CA ALA A 101 -6.88 0.78 -37.31
C ALA A 101 -7.91 1.43 -36.37
N THR A 102 -8.92 0.69 -35.92
CA THR A 102 -9.99 1.16 -35.01
C THR A 102 -9.91 0.54 -33.62
N MET A 103 -8.82 -0.20 -33.34
CA MET A 103 -8.63 -0.84 -32.05
C MET A 103 -8.55 0.20 -30.93
N ASP A 104 -9.04 -0.12 -29.74
CA ASP A 104 -8.99 0.78 -28.58
C ASP A 104 -7.51 1.08 -28.20
N PRO A 105 -7.07 2.35 -28.25
CA PRO A 105 -5.70 2.72 -27.94
C PRO A 105 -5.48 2.97 -26.44
N SER A 106 -6.51 2.76 -25.60
CA SER A 106 -6.42 3.04 -24.17
C SER A 106 -5.44 2.13 -23.44
N TYR A 107 -4.89 2.67 -22.35
CA TYR A 107 -4.05 1.95 -21.41
C TYR A 107 -4.82 0.80 -20.76
N ALA A 108 -6.11 0.97 -20.51
CA ALA A 108 -6.98 -0.10 -20.03
C ALA A 108 -6.98 -1.29 -21.01
N PHE A 109 -7.10 -1.02 -22.32
CA PHE A 109 -7.02 -2.06 -23.33
C PHE A 109 -5.61 -2.66 -23.44
N PHE A 110 -4.56 -1.84 -23.38
CA PHE A 110 -3.16 -2.30 -23.31
C PHE A 110 -2.97 -3.33 -22.16
N LEU A 111 -3.54 -3.08 -20.98
CA LEU A 111 -3.47 -4.00 -19.84
C LEU A 111 -4.22 -5.32 -20.08
N THR A 112 -5.20 -5.38 -20.97
CA THR A 112 -5.80 -6.67 -21.38
C THR A 112 -4.88 -7.47 -22.31
N ARG A 113 -4.03 -6.78 -23.08
CA ARG A 113 -3.23 -7.38 -24.16
C ARG A 113 -1.86 -7.80 -23.67
N VAL A 114 -1.12 -6.87 -23.08
CA VAL A 114 0.31 -7.00 -22.83
C VAL A 114 0.61 -7.89 -21.62
N PRO A 115 0.04 -7.66 -20.43
CA PRO A 115 0.16 -8.58 -19.31
C PRO A 115 -0.93 -9.68 -19.33
N ARG A 116 -1.61 -9.90 -20.48
CA ARG A 116 -2.67 -10.92 -20.67
C ARG A 116 -3.81 -10.82 -19.65
N SER A 117 -4.43 -9.64 -19.52
CA SER A 117 -5.46 -9.34 -18.52
C SER A 117 -5.00 -9.68 -17.09
N GLY A 118 -3.71 -9.45 -16.83
CA GLY A 118 -3.06 -9.69 -15.55
C GLY A 118 -2.56 -11.11 -15.30
N ALA A 119 -2.79 -12.06 -16.20
CA ALA A 119 -2.27 -13.43 -16.04
C ALA A 119 -0.72 -13.47 -15.99
N ASN A 120 -0.05 -12.49 -16.61
CA ASN A 120 1.41 -12.41 -16.59
C ASN A 120 1.96 -11.52 -15.45
N TRP A 121 1.12 -10.87 -14.62
CA TRP A 121 1.62 -9.99 -13.55
C TRP A 121 2.68 -10.62 -12.64
N PRO A 122 2.56 -11.90 -12.22
CA PRO A 122 3.59 -12.54 -11.39
C PRO A 122 4.97 -12.67 -12.05
N ARG A 123 5.05 -12.51 -13.38
CA ARG A 123 6.31 -12.54 -14.15
C ARG A 123 6.80 -11.14 -14.52
N VAL A 124 5.88 -10.18 -14.64
CA VAL A 124 6.17 -8.78 -14.95
C VAL A 124 6.65 -8.04 -13.70
N ILE A 125 5.97 -8.21 -12.57
CA ILE A 125 6.27 -7.52 -11.32
C ILE A 125 7.08 -8.44 -10.41
N PRO A 126 8.14 -7.94 -9.75
CA PRO A 126 8.53 -6.53 -9.63
C PRO A 126 9.63 -6.07 -10.61
N TRP A 127 9.80 -6.74 -11.74
CA TRP A 127 10.94 -6.54 -12.63
C TRP A 127 10.78 -5.33 -13.54
N ASP A 128 11.90 -4.73 -13.94
CA ASP A 128 11.97 -3.69 -14.97
C ASP A 128 12.57 -4.27 -16.26
N PHE A 129 12.21 -3.71 -17.41
CA PHE A 129 12.59 -4.25 -18.71
C PHE A 129 13.13 -3.19 -19.65
N GLU A 130 14.01 -3.60 -20.56
CA GLU A 130 14.53 -2.74 -21.61
C GLU A 130 14.49 -3.37 -23.00
N ILE A 131 14.24 -2.52 -24.01
CA ILE A 131 14.46 -2.80 -25.43
C ILE A 131 15.66 -1.96 -25.86
N ARG A 132 16.79 -2.60 -26.14
CA ARG A 132 18.07 -1.94 -26.46
C ARG A 132 18.38 -2.11 -27.94
N PHE A 133 18.39 -1.03 -28.70
CA PHE A 133 18.80 -1.05 -30.11
C PHE A 133 20.32 -1.00 -30.20
N THR A 134 20.94 -2.04 -30.75
CA THR A 134 22.40 -2.18 -30.80
C THR A 134 22.85 -2.45 -32.24
N ALA A 135 24.12 -2.20 -32.53
CA ALA A 135 24.67 -2.49 -33.86
C ALA A 135 24.67 -4.00 -34.18
N ALA A 136 24.83 -4.84 -33.15
CA ALA A 136 24.80 -6.29 -33.27
C ALA A 136 23.37 -6.84 -33.35
N GLY A 137 22.41 -6.17 -32.69
CA GLY A 137 21.05 -6.64 -32.55
C GLY A 137 20.96 -7.96 -31.77
N SER A 138 19.92 -8.74 -32.06
CA SER A 138 19.79 -10.10 -31.58
C SER A 138 19.08 -10.97 -32.62
N LYS A 139 18.96 -12.26 -32.33
CA LYS A 139 18.00 -13.16 -32.98
C LYS A 139 16.62 -13.11 -32.29
N ALA A 140 15.56 -13.27 -33.07
CA ALA A 140 14.18 -13.42 -32.64
C ALA A 140 13.55 -14.66 -33.29
N PHE A 141 12.54 -15.25 -32.64
CA PHE A 141 11.71 -16.31 -33.22
C PHE A 141 10.45 -15.72 -33.82
N MET A 142 10.19 -15.98 -35.11
CA MET A 142 8.98 -15.59 -35.82
C MET A 142 7.81 -16.47 -35.35
N ALA A 143 7.25 -16.08 -34.22
CA ALA A 143 6.16 -16.76 -33.56
C ALA A 143 4.86 -16.58 -34.32
N PHE A 144 4.07 -17.65 -34.40
CA PHE A 144 2.74 -17.66 -35.03
C PHE A 144 2.74 -17.35 -36.54
N SER A 145 3.90 -17.28 -37.18
CA SER A 145 4.09 -17.25 -38.63
C SER A 145 4.94 -18.45 -39.08
N THR A 146 6.20 -18.26 -39.44
CA THR A 146 7.06 -19.28 -40.05
C THR A 146 7.84 -20.12 -39.04
N GLY A 147 7.97 -19.66 -37.80
CA GLY A 147 8.85 -20.29 -36.80
C GLY A 147 10.34 -20.10 -37.09
N SER A 148 10.68 -19.21 -38.03
CA SER A 148 12.07 -18.92 -38.39
C SER A 148 12.80 -18.16 -37.27
N ILE A 149 14.11 -18.37 -37.17
CA ILE A 149 14.97 -17.54 -36.33
C ILE A 149 15.63 -16.49 -37.22
N VAL A 150 15.33 -15.21 -36.97
CA VAL A 150 15.79 -14.09 -37.79
C VAL A 150 16.59 -13.08 -36.97
N ASN A 151 17.41 -12.26 -37.62
CA ASN A 151 18.07 -11.13 -36.95
C ASN A 151 17.10 -9.96 -36.77
N VAL A 152 17.14 -9.31 -35.62
CA VAL A 152 16.41 -8.09 -35.26
C VAL A 152 17.39 -7.04 -34.72
N PRO A 153 17.10 -5.75 -34.86
CA PRO A 153 18.06 -4.68 -34.52
C PRO A 153 18.13 -4.35 -33.02
N PHE A 154 17.42 -5.10 -32.17
CA PHE A 154 17.30 -4.84 -30.75
C PHE A 154 17.58 -6.08 -29.91
N GLU A 155 17.80 -5.85 -28.63
CA GLU A 155 17.90 -6.86 -27.58
C GLU A 155 16.82 -6.57 -26.53
N LEU A 156 16.34 -7.63 -25.87
CA LEU A 156 15.42 -7.52 -24.75
C LEU A 156 16.15 -7.88 -23.46
N TRP A 157 15.91 -7.13 -22.40
CA TRP A 157 16.59 -7.31 -21.12
C TRP A 157 15.61 -7.22 -19.96
N ASN A 158 15.77 -8.11 -18.98
CA ASN A 158 15.30 -7.88 -17.61
C ASN A 158 16.42 -7.12 -16.88
N THR A 159 16.06 -6.04 -16.20
CA THR A 159 16.99 -5.09 -15.56
C THR A 159 16.90 -5.07 -14.04
N GLY A 160 16.44 -6.18 -13.46
CA GLY A 160 16.34 -6.31 -12.02
C GLY A 160 15.15 -5.56 -11.42
N ILE A 161 15.28 -5.21 -10.15
CA ILE A 161 14.20 -4.64 -9.33
C ILE A 161 14.66 -3.27 -8.83
N GLY A 162 14.24 -2.20 -9.50
CA GLY A 162 14.58 -0.84 -9.04
C GLY A 162 16.08 -0.53 -9.11
N THR A 163 16.82 -1.24 -9.97
CA THR A 163 18.26 -1.14 -10.16
C THR A 163 18.66 -0.59 -11.55
N PRO A 164 17.99 0.45 -12.10
CA PRO A 164 18.06 0.82 -13.52
C PRO A 164 19.43 1.26 -14.07
N ASN A 165 20.46 1.39 -13.24
CA ASN A 165 21.83 1.72 -13.65
C ASN A 165 22.86 0.64 -13.23
N ASN A 166 22.41 -0.43 -12.59
CA ASN A 166 23.24 -1.55 -12.20
C ASN A 166 22.96 -2.69 -13.17
N THR A 167 23.99 -3.18 -13.84
CA THR A 167 23.87 -4.27 -14.82
C THR A 167 24.28 -5.62 -14.25
N ALA A 168 24.59 -5.70 -12.95
CA ALA A 168 25.09 -6.92 -12.33
C ALA A 168 24.02 -8.00 -12.18
N ASP A 169 22.75 -7.61 -12.20
CA ASP A 169 21.55 -8.46 -12.11
C ASP A 169 20.77 -8.56 -13.43
N ASP A 170 21.19 -7.80 -14.45
CA ASP A 170 20.58 -7.81 -15.78
C ASP A 170 20.79 -9.16 -16.48
N PHE A 171 19.77 -9.67 -17.15
CA PHE A 171 19.92 -10.81 -18.06
C PHE A 171 19.10 -10.63 -19.34
N LYS A 172 19.67 -11.12 -20.45
CA LYS A 172 19.08 -10.99 -21.78
C LYS A 172 17.90 -11.95 -21.94
N LEU A 173 16.80 -11.41 -22.44
CA LEU A 173 15.54 -12.10 -22.72
C LEU A 173 15.45 -12.54 -24.18
N ILE A 174 14.46 -13.36 -24.49
CA ILE A 174 14.25 -13.90 -25.83
C ILE A 174 13.13 -13.12 -26.53
N PRO A 175 13.40 -12.52 -27.71
CA PRO A 175 12.37 -11.91 -28.54
C PRO A 175 11.61 -12.97 -29.33
N TYR A 176 10.29 -12.98 -29.16
CA TYR A 176 9.37 -13.59 -30.10
C TYR A 176 8.71 -12.47 -30.89
N VAL A 177 8.54 -12.64 -32.19
CA VAL A 177 7.95 -11.63 -33.08
C VAL A 177 6.73 -12.23 -33.74
N PHE A 178 5.60 -11.51 -33.71
CA PHE A 178 4.49 -11.77 -34.63
C PHE A 178 4.66 -10.87 -35.84
N ASP A 179 5.01 -11.51 -36.95
CA ASP A 179 5.16 -10.90 -38.26
C ASP A 179 3.78 -10.63 -38.86
N VAL A 180 3.38 -9.36 -38.89
CA VAL A 180 2.03 -8.93 -39.24
C VAL A 180 1.81 -9.00 -40.75
N ASP A 181 2.83 -8.70 -41.55
CA ASP A 181 2.75 -8.64 -43.01
C ASP A 181 3.30 -9.89 -43.72
N GLY A 182 3.89 -10.82 -42.95
CA GLY A 182 4.33 -12.13 -43.43
C GLY A 182 5.65 -12.07 -44.22
N ASN A 183 6.47 -11.04 -44.00
CA ASN A 183 7.71 -10.83 -44.76
C ASN A 183 8.98 -11.47 -44.14
N ASP A 184 8.83 -12.20 -43.02
CA ASP A 184 9.89 -12.81 -42.22
C ASP A 184 10.95 -11.81 -41.71
N LYS A 185 10.54 -10.57 -41.45
CA LYS A 185 11.36 -9.53 -40.83
C LYS A 185 10.57 -8.86 -39.72
N TRP A 186 11.31 -8.24 -38.82
CA TRP A 186 10.73 -7.26 -37.92
C TRP A 186 10.98 -5.88 -38.53
N ASN A 187 9.91 -5.18 -38.90
CA ASN A 187 9.97 -3.84 -39.48
C ASN A 187 8.67 -3.07 -39.22
N LEU A 188 8.55 -1.89 -39.84
CA LEU A 188 7.28 -1.14 -39.86
C LEU A 188 6.26 -1.87 -40.72
N VAL A 189 5.06 -2.00 -40.18
CA VAL A 189 3.89 -2.52 -40.87
C VAL A 189 3.26 -1.39 -41.68
N GLN A 190 2.77 -1.68 -42.89
CA GLN A 190 2.01 -0.73 -43.70
C GLN A 190 0.56 -0.58 -43.18
N GLN A 191 0.44 -0.21 -41.92
CA GLN A 191 -0.81 0.01 -41.22
C GLN A 191 -0.61 1.11 -40.20
N ASP A 192 -1.66 1.89 -39.99
CA ASP A 192 -1.67 2.99 -39.05
C ASP A 192 -2.14 2.54 -37.65
N HIS A 193 -1.51 3.09 -36.62
CA HIS A 193 -1.88 2.84 -35.23
C HIS A 193 -2.90 3.86 -34.76
N SER A 194 -3.96 3.43 -34.07
CA SER A 194 -5.03 4.32 -33.58
C SER A 194 -4.64 5.22 -32.39
N VAL A 195 -3.34 5.41 -32.14
CA VAL A 195 -2.85 6.20 -31.00
C VAL A 195 -3.25 7.67 -31.14
N SER A 196 -3.30 8.16 -32.37
CA SER A 196 -3.79 9.49 -32.71
C SER A 196 -4.88 9.42 -33.79
N GLY A 197 -5.33 10.58 -34.27
CA GLY A 197 -6.34 10.68 -35.32
C GLY A 197 -5.78 10.97 -36.72
N GLY A 198 -4.45 11.02 -36.87
CA GLY A 198 -3.79 11.23 -38.16
C GLY A 198 -3.41 9.91 -38.81
N ASP A 199 -3.41 9.85 -40.15
CA ASP A 199 -3.00 8.67 -40.94
C ASP A 199 -1.47 8.61 -41.15
N ASP A 200 -0.70 8.81 -40.07
CA ASP A 200 0.76 8.95 -40.10
C ASP A 200 1.50 8.39 -38.88
N ASP A 201 0.90 7.42 -38.18
CA ASP A 201 1.40 6.72 -37.00
C ASP A 201 1.73 5.23 -37.27
N PRO A 202 2.70 4.92 -38.16
CA PRO A 202 3.06 3.53 -38.41
C PRO A 202 3.71 2.89 -37.18
N PHE A 203 3.57 1.58 -37.09
CA PHE A 203 4.06 0.80 -35.96
C PHE A 203 4.79 -0.46 -36.42
N THR A 204 5.61 -1.02 -35.54
CA THR A 204 6.41 -2.20 -35.85
C THR A 204 5.61 -3.49 -35.69
N ASP A 205 6.12 -4.58 -36.27
CA ASP A 205 5.73 -5.93 -35.87
C ASP A 205 5.77 -6.12 -34.36
N TRP A 206 4.98 -7.06 -33.87
CA TRP A 206 4.74 -7.17 -32.45
C TRP A 206 5.84 -7.99 -31.78
N ILE A 207 6.40 -7.44 -30.72
CA ILE A 207 7.42 -8.01 -29.87
C ILE A 207 6.76 -8.69 -28.67
N TYR A 208 7.20 -9.89 -28.35
CA TYR A 208 6.85 -10.62 -27.15
C TYR A 208 8.15 -10.88 -26.38
N LEU A 209 8.16 -10.50 -25.10
CA LEU A 209 9.28 -10.74 -24.20
C LEU A 209 9.10 -12.12 -23.60
N TYR A 210 9.98 -13.05 -23.92
CA TYR A 210 10.03 -14.37 -23.28
C TYR A 210 11.22 -14.45 -22.31
N ASP A 211 10.96 -15.10 -21.18
CA ASP A 211 11.97 -15.39 -20.17
C ASP A 211 13.00 -16.41 -20.70
N VAL A 212 14.09 -16.60 -19.97
CA VAL A 212 15.11 -17.63 -20.22
C VAL A 212 15.13 -18.65 -19.08
N THR A 213 15.49 -19.90 -19.37
CA THR A 213 15.61 -20.92 -18.32
C THR A 213 16.83 -20.73 -17.42
N ASP A 214 17.94 -20.20 -17.96
CA ASP A 214 19.13 -19.82 -17.20
C ASP A 214 19.16 -18.28 -17.04
N LYS A 215 18.86 -17.82 -15.82
CA LYS A 215 18.79 -16.40 -15.45
C LYS A 215 20.09 -15.88 -14.85
N THR A 216 21.20 -16.57 -15.07
CA THR A 216 22.52 -16.03 -14.71
C THR A 216 22.69 -14.67 -15.39
N PRO A 217 23.09 -13.61 -14.65
CA PRO A 217 23.29 -12.29 -15.24
C PRO A 217 24.18 -12.32 -16.49
N GLY A 218 23.83 -11.48 -17.46
CA GLY A 218 24.42 -11.44 -18.80
C GLY A 218 23.58 -12.18 -19.85
N THR A 219 24.25 -12.79 -20.83
CA THR A 219 23.60 -13.33 -22.04
C THR A 219 23.45 -14.85 -22.04
N LYS A 220 23.95 -15.55 -21.03
CA LYS A 220 24.11 -17.01 -21.04
C LYS A 220 22.83 -17.77 -21.40
N GLY A 221 21.70 -17.42 -20.80
CA GLY A 221 20.40 -18.06 -21.10
C GLY A 221 19.94 -17.80 -22.53
N TYR A 222 20.08 -16.55 -22.99
CA TYR A 222 19.77 -16.16 -24.36
C TYR A 222 20.67 -16.86 -25.39
N ASP A 223 21.98 -16.92 -25.13
CA ASP A 223 22.95 -17.53 -26.03
C ASP A 223 22.71 -19.05 -26.17
N ALA A 224 22.33 -19.72 -25.08
CA ALA A 224 21.93 -21.12 -25.11
C ALA A 224 20.69 -21.35 -25.98
N TRP A 225 19.67 -20.50 -25.85
CA TRP A 225 18.48 -20.55 -26.71
C TRP A 225 18.83 -20.31 -28.19
N ALA A 226 19.64 -19.28 -28.47
CA ALA A 226 20.05 -18.93 -29.82
C ALA A 226 20.91 -20.03 -30.47
N ALA A 227 21.79 -20.68 -29.70
CA ALA A 227 22.60 -21.82 -30.15
C ALA A 227 21.75 -23.07 -30.43
N SER A 228 20.63 -23.23 -29.72
CA SER A 228 19.66 -24.30 -29.99
C SER A 228 18.75 -24.03 -31.19
N ASN A 229 18.92 -22.90 -31.87
CA ASN A 229 18.02 -22.42 -32.92
C ASN A 229 16.54 -22.38 -32.46
N GLY A 230 16.32 -21.94 -31.22
CA GLY A 230 14.99 -21.82 -30.62
C GLY A 230 14.35 -23.12 -30.12
N ALA A 231 15.03 -24.25 -30.20
CA ALA A 231 14.50 -25.55 -29.78
C ALA A 231 14.43 -25.71 -28.25
N SER A 232 15.25 -25.01 -27.48
CA SER A 232 15.28 -25.08 -26.01
C SER A 232 15.76 -23.77 -25.38
N GLY A 233 15.69 -23.65 -24.06
CA GLY A 233 16.19 -22.48 -23.31
C GLY A 233 15.19 -21.33 -23.14
N ALA A 234 14.06 -21.36 -23.85
CA ALA A 234 12.96 -20.41 -23.66
C ALA A 234 12.17 -20.71 -22.37
N GLY A 235 11.91 -19.67 -21.59
CA GLY A 235 11.02 -19.67 -20.44
C GLY A 235 9.60 -19.25 -20.82
N SER A 236 8.87 -18.66 -19.86
CA SER A 236 7.48 -18.23 -20.05
C SER A 236 7.39 -16.83 -20.70
N GLU A 237 6.29 -16.55 -21.39
CA GLU A 237 5.94 -15.20 -21.86
C GLU A 237 5.82 -14.23 -20.68
N ILE A 238 6.45 -13.07 -20.77
CA ILE A 238 6.41 -11.99 -19.77
C ILE A 238 5.47 -10.88 -20.25
N LEU A 239 5.81 -10.24 -21.37
CA LEU A 239 4.99 -9.22 -22.02
C LEU A 239 4.61 -9.69 -23.42
N ALA A 240 3.34 -9.58 -23.77
CA ALA A 240 2.84 -9.94 -25.08
C ALA A 240 2.59 -8.71 -25.95
N ARG A 241 2.72 -8.86 -27.28
CA ARG A 241 2.18 -7.88 -28.25
C ARG A 241 2.65 -6.44 -28.05
N VAL A 242 3.87 -6.24 -27.58
CA VAL A 242 4.47 -4.90 -27.49
C VAL A 242 4.78 -4.43 -28.91
N SER A 243 4.45 -3.19 -29.26
CA SER A 243 4.85 -2.59 -30.54
C SER A 243 5.44 -1.21 -30.28
N LEU A 244 6.29 -0.77 -31.21
CA LEU A 244 6.84 0.58 -31.22
C LEU A 244 6.12 1.38 -32.30
N VAL A 245 5.42 2.43 -31.88
CA VAL A 245 4.72 3.35 -32.78
C VAL A 245 5.61 4.55 -33.06
N SER A 246 5.73 4.93 -34.32
CA SER A 246 6.40 6.15 -34.77
C SER A 246 5.36 7.26 -34.93
N TRP A 247 5.21 8.10 -33.92
CA TRP A 247 4.19 9.15 -33.88
C TRP A 247 4.48 10.24 -34.91
N ASN A 248 3.49 10.50 -35.77
CA ASN A 248 3.62 11.32 -36.97
C ASN A 248 4.87 10.93 -37.79
N GLY A 249 5.15 9.63 -37.89
CA GLY A 249 6.30 9.05 -38.59
C GLY A 249 6.27 9.29 -40.09
N GLY A 250 5.05 9.39 -40.65
CA GLY A 250 4.79 9.59 -42.08
C GLY A 250 3.66 8.68 -42.55
N SER A 251 2.93 9.10 -43.59
CA SER A 251 1.73 8.37 -44.01
C SER A 251 2.02 6.96 -44.56
N VAL A 252 1.25 5.97 -44.10
CA VAL A 252 1.29 4.58 -44.61
C VAL A 252 0.70 4.41 -46.01
N ALA A 253 -0.13 5.37 -46.44
CA ALA A 253 -0.76 5.38 -47.76
C ALA A 253 0.08 6.09 -48.84
N ALA A 254 1.25 6.64 -48.48
CA ALA A 254 2.12 7.34 -49.42
C ALA A 254 2.64 6.39 -50.51
N ALA A 255 2.63 6.86 -51.77
CA ALA A 255 3.08 6.06 -52.92
C ALA A 255 4.55 5.60 -52.82
N ASN A 256 5.37 6.31 -52.04
CA ASN A 256 6.76 5.97 -51.78
C ASN A 256 6.98 5.30 -50.42
N TRP A 257 5.95 4.69 -49.81
CA TRP A 257 6.12 3.88 -48.60
C TRP A 257 7.15 2.74 -48.82
N PRO A 258 8.04 2.44 -47.85
CA PRO A 258 8.22 3.12 -46.55
C PRO A 258 9.27 4.24 -46.58
N ALA A 259 9.74 4.68 -47.75
CA ALA A 259 10.81 5.67 -47.87
C ALA A 259 10.41 7.08 -47.39
N ASN A 260 9.13 7.36 -47.22
CA ASN A 260 8.63 8.62 -46.64
C ASN A 260 8.70 8.68 -45.11
N GLN A 261 9.04 7.59 -44.44
CA GLN A 261 9.10 7.53 -42.98
C GLN A 261 10.30 8.28 -42.43
N LYS A 262 10.09 9.01 -41.32
CA LYS A 262 11.16 9.73 -40.61
C LYS A 262 12.30 8.80 -40.15
N ALA A 263 11.97 7.56 -39.83
CA ALA A 263 12.91 6.47 -39.59
C ALA A 263 12.16 5.13 -39.75
N LEU A 264 12.85 4.09 -40.22
CA LEU A 264 12.28 2.74 -40.37
C LEU A 264 12.32 1.91 -39.08
N GLN A 265 13.08 2.37 -38.09
CA GLN A 265 13.24 1.77 -36.78
C GLN A 265 13.90 2.80 -35.84
N PRO A 266 13.86 2.61 -34.52
CA PRO A 266 14.71 3.37 -33.60
C PRO A 266 16.20 3.24 -33.94
N GLU A 267 16.96 4.29 -33.65
CA GLU A 267 18.39 4.33 -33.96
C GLU A 267 19.22 3.43 -33.04
N THR A 268 20.36 2.95 -33.54
CA THR A 268 21.35 2.26 -32.70
C THR A 268 21.77 3.17 -31.53
N GLY A 269 21.73 2.61 -30.32
CA GLY A 269 21.92 3.34 -29.05
C GLY A 269 20.62 3.71 -28.34
N ALA A 270 19.47 3.60 -29.01
CA ALA A 270 18.17 3.81 -28.38
C ALA A 270 17.89 2.74 -27.32
N ILE A 271 17.50 3.18 -26.11
CA ILE A 271 17.06 2.29 -25.02
C ILE A 271 15.68 2.71 -24.56
N PHE A 272 14.69 1.86 -24.81
CA PHE A 272 13.36 2.00 -24.22
C PHE A 272 13.32 1.23 -22.91
N ARG A 273 12.80 1.85 -21.86
CA ARG A 273 12.66 1.26 -20.53
C ARG A 273 11.20 1.20 -20.12
N ILE A 274 10.80 0.04 -19.63
CA ILE A 274 9.49 -0.24 -19.02
C ILE A 274 9.74 -0.40 -17.52
N GLU A 275 9.30 0.58 -16.74
CA GLU A 275 9.37 0.50 -15.29
C GLU A 275 8.04 0.02 -14.73
N THR A 276 8.07 -0.99 -13.88
CA THR A 276 6.87 -1.51 -13.20
C THR A 276 6.71 -0.92 -11.80
N THR A 277 5.51 -0.98 -11.25
CA THR A 277 5.33 -0.73 -9.82
C THR A 277 6.09 -1.77 -9.00
N LYS A 278 6.50 -1.38 -7.79
CA LYS A 278 7.21 -2.25 -6.85
C LYS A 278 6.32 -2.43 -5.62
N PRO A 279 5.46 -3.46 -5.59
CA PRO A 279 4.73 -3.81 -4.37
C PRO A 279 5.71 -4.13 -3.25
N ASN A 280 5.24 -4.10 -2.00
CA ASN A 280 6.07 -4.36 -0.83
C ASN A 280 6.83 -5.69 -0.97
N GLN A 281 8.15 -5.62 -1.03
CA GLN A 281 9.05 -6.74 -1.18
C GLN A 281 9.34 -7.35 0.19
N PRO A 282 9.01 -8.64 0.41
CA PRO A 282 9.32 -9.32 1.66
C PRO A 282 10.81 -9.20 1.98
N ASN A 283 11.15 -8.84 3.21
CA ASN A 283 12.51 -8.72 3.75
C ASN A 283 13.37 -7.57 3.19
N SER A 284 12.93 -6.86 2.15
CA SER A 284 13.62 -5.67 1.64
C SER A 284 13.02 -4.38 2.19
N ASP A 285 11.68 -4.31 2.27
CA ASP A 285 10.99 -3.12 2.78
C ASP A 285 10.82 -3.21 4.30
N VAL A 286 11.49 -2.32 5.03
CA VAL A 286 11.40 -2.18 6.48
C VAL A 286 10.94 -0.76 6.82
N PHE A 287 9.81 -0.67 7.51
CA PHE A 287 9.25 0.59 8.00
C PHE A 287 9.25 0.56 9.53
N GLU A 288 9.65 1.66 10.13
CA GLU A 288 9.67 1.83 11.58
C GLU A 288 8.73 2.97 12.00
N PHE A 289 7.99 2.74 13.08
CA PHE A 289 7.17 3.77 13.72
C PHE A 289 7.25 3.59 15.24
N THR A 290 7.09 4.68 15.97
CA THR A 290 7.05 4.66 17.45
C THR A 290 5.59 4.69 17.90
N ALA A 291 5.20 3.69 18.69
CA ALA A 291 3.90 3.68 19.33
C ALA A 291 3.81 4.79 20.40
N PRO A 292 2.66 5.44 20.58
CA PRO A 292 2.47 6.38 21.68
C PRO A 292 2.73 5.69 23.02
N SER A 293 3.35 6.40 23.96
CA SER A 293 3.61 5.87 25.31
C SER A 293 2.31 5.71 26.08
N VAL A 294 2.18 4.62 26.82
CA VAL A 294 1.10 4.46 27.80
C VAL A 294 1.50 5.27 29.03
N THR A 295 0.84 6.40 29.28
CA THR A 295 1.04 7.15 30.52
C THR A 295 0.27 6.47 31.64
N LEU A 296 0.98 5.72 32.48
CA LEU A 296 0.43 5.16 33.72
C LEU A 296 0.71 6.13 34.87
N ASN A 297 -0.23 6.24 35.81
CA ASN A 297 -0.10 7.11 37.00
C ASN A 297 0.08 8.60 36.66
N ASP A 298 -0.59 9.07 35.60
CA ASP A 298 -0.64 10.48 35.27
C ASP A 298 -1.42 11.24 36.37
N ALA A 299 -0.69 12.04 37.16
CA ALA A 299 -1.26 12.80 38.25
C ALA A 299 -2.29 13.84 37.76
N ASP A 300 -2.13 14.39 36.55
CA ASP A 300 -3.06 15.36 36.00
C ASP A 300 -4.33 14.68 35.46
N ALA A 301 -4.19 13.50 34.85
CA ALA A 301 -5.35 12.68 34.50
C ALA A 301 -6.13 12.22 35.75
N ALA A 302 -5.42 11.84 36.82
CA ALA A 302 -6.04 11.47 38.10
C ALA A 302 -6.84 12.64 38.72
N LYS A 303 -6.36 13.89 38.59
CA LYS A 303 -7.10 15.08 39.03
C LYS A 303 -8.40 15.27 38.24
N LEU A 304 -8.40 14.98 36.93
CA LEU A 304 -9.61 15.06 36.10
C LEU A 304 -10.64 13.97 36.47
N GLU A 305 -10.19 12.81 36.96
CA GLU A 305 -11.09 11.73 37.37
C GLU A 305 -11.82 12.01 38.69
N VAL A 306 -11.32 12.95 39.51
CA VAL A 306 -11.98 13.37 40.77
C VAL A 306 -13.42 13.80 40.51
N ASP A 307 -13.71 14.44 39.38
CA ASP A 307 -15.07 14.87 39.01
C ASP A 307 -16.05 13.70 38.81
N LYS A 308 -15.58 12.48 38.58
CA LYS A 308 -16.40 11.27 38.45
C LYS A 308 -16.76 10.62 39.80
N ILE A 309 -16.09 10.99 40.90
CA ILE A 309 -16.39 10.44 42.23
C ILE A 309 -17.86 10.66 42.58
N ASN A 310 -18.56 9.59 42.92
CA ASN A 310 -19.97 9.64 43.27
C ASN A 310 -20.31 8.56 44.32
N VAL A 311 -21.53 8.59 44.84
CA VAL A 311 -22.05 7.63 45.82
C VAL A 311 -23.34 6.98 45.32
N PHE A 312 -23.48 5.66 45.49
CA PHE A 312 -24.65 4.90 45.09
C PHE A 312 -25.05 3.82 46.13
N PRO A 313 -26.35 3.53 46.31
CA PRO A 313 -27.48 4.28 45.74
C PRO A 313 -27.59 5.68 46.38
N ASN A 314 -28.08 6.65 45.60
CA ASN A 314 -28.34 8.01 46.05
C ASN A 314 -29.59 8.55 45.31
N PRO A 315 -30.75 8.67 45.98
CA PRO A 315 -30.97 8.41 47.41
C PRO A 315 -30.78 6.93 47.77
N TYR A 316 -30.33 6.67 48.99
CA TYR A 316 -30.55 5.39 49.64
C TYR A 316 -32.01 5.35 50.10
N TYR A 317 -32.81 4.42 49.59
CA TYR A 317 -34.26 4.35 49.83
C TYR A 317 -34.67 3.01 50.41
N GLY A 318 -34.62 2.90 51.73
CA GLY A 318 -34.97 1.73 52.51
C GLY A 318 -33.97 0.57 52.40
N SER A 319 -33.60 0.21 51.18
CA SER A 319 -32.70 -0.89 50.84
C SER A 319 -31.76 -0.55 49.69
N ASN A 320 -30.68 -1.33 49.59
CA ASN A 320 -29.82 -1.43 48.42
C ASN A 320 -29.95 -2.86 47.84
N PRO A 321 -30.17 -3.05 46.53
CA PRO A 321 -30.37 -4.38 45.93
C PRO A 321 -29.22 -5.39 46.17
N ARG A 322 -28.05 -4.92 46.60
CA ARG A 322 -26.90 -5.76 46.94
C ARG A 322 -26.81 -6.13 48.43
N GLU A 323 -27.80 -5.76 49.23
CA GLU A 323 -27.89 -6.12 50.64
C GLU A 323 -28.40 -7.55 50.79
N ILE A 324 -27.77 -8.31 51.68
CA ILE A 324 -28.12 -9.72 51.93
C ILE A 324 -29.24 -9.82 52.99
N ASN A 325 -29.34 -8.83 53.88
CA ASN A 325 -30.37 -8.75 54.91
C ASN A 325 -30.57 -7.30 55.39
N LYS A 326 -31.68 -7.06 56.13
CA LYS A 326 -32.08 -5.73 56.63
C LYS A 326 -31.12 -5.06 57.62
N TYR A 327 -30.13 -5.80 58.13
CA TYR A 327 -29.15 -5.32 59.12
C TYR A 327 -27.83 -4.86 58.48
N GLN A 328 -27.60 -5.16 57.19
CA GLN A 328 -26.36 -4.82 56.49
C GLN A 328 -26.61 -3.73 55.45
N ARG A 329 -27.00 -2.54 55.93
CA ARG A 329 -27.31 -1.38 55.07
C ARG A 329 -26.02 -0.75 54.56
N PHE A 330 -25.92 -0.40 53.29
CA PHE A 330 -24.74 0.33 52.82
C PHE A 330 -24.93 1.15 51.54
N VAL A 331 -24.13 2.22 51.43
CA VAL A 331 -23.83 2.94 50.19
C VAL A 331 -22.39 2.72 49.78
N THR A 332 -22.09 2.90 48.49
CA THR A 332 -20.76 2.72 47.90
C THR A 332 -20.32 4.00 47.23
N PHE A 333 -19.14 4.48 47.59
CA PHE A 333 -18.41 5.53 46.88
C PHE A 333 -17.57 4.91 45.76
N SER A 334 -17.51 5.54 44.60
CA SER A 334 -16.79 5.07 43.41
C SER A 334 -15.76 6.07 42.89
N HIS A 335 -14.88 5.61 41.98
CA HIS A 335 -13.81 6.39 41.36
C HIS A 335 -12.86 7.03 42.40
N LEU A 336 -12.77 6.46 43.59
CA LEU A 336 -11.86 6.95 44.61
C LEU A 336 -10.42 6.57 44.27
N PRO A 337 -9.44 7.46 44.50
CA PRO A 337 -8.03 7.10 44.40
C PRO A 337 -7.64 6.06 45.47
N GLN A 338 -6.41 5.56 45.42
CA GLN A 338 -5.94 4.55 46.36
C GLN A 338 -6.13 4.98 47.82
N LYS A 339 -5.76 6.23 48.14
CA LYS A 339 -5.89 6.84 49.46
C LYS A 339 -6.89 7.98 49.49
N ALA A 340 -7.86 7.92 50.39
CA ALA A 340 -8.83 8.99 50.62
C ALA A 340 -9.40 8.94 52.05
N THR A 341 -9.77 10.10 52.59
CA THR A 341 -10.51 10.21 53.85
C THR A 341 -11.89 10.80 53.58
N LEU A 342 -12.95 10.05 53.86
CA LEU A 342 -14.33 10.50 53.69
C LEU A 342 -14.89 10.88 55.05
N ARG A 343 -15.29 12.15 55.20
CA ARG A 343 -15.89 12.71 56.41
C ARG A 343 -17.36 13.00 56.13
N VAL A 344 -18.25 12.32 56.85
CA VAL A 344 -19.69 12.43 56.66
C VAL A 344 -20.27 13.40 57.68
N PHE A 345 -21.03 14.39 57.22
CA PHE A 345 -21.68 15.40 58.03
C PHE A 345 -23.19 15.39 57.82
N ASN A 346 -23.95 15.75 58.84
CA ASN A 346 -25.36 16.11 58.68
C ASN A 346 -25.51 17.56 58.20
N LEU A 347 -26.74 18.02 57.92
CA LEU A 347 -27.00 19.40 57.47
C LEU A 347 -26.66 20.48 58.51
N ALA A 348 -26.56 20.13 59.79
CA ALA A 348 -26.12 21.04 60.84
C ALA A 348 -24.57 21.16 60.92
N GLY A 349 -23.83 20.45 60.05
CA GLY A 349 -22.38 20.45 60.03
C GLY A 349 -21.74 19.57 61.12
N GLN A 350 -22.51 18.73 61.80
CA GLN A 350 -21.98 17.80 62.79
C GLN A 350 -21.35 16.59 62.10
N LEU A 351 -20.16 16.19 62.55
CA LEU A 351 -19.47 15.01 62.07
C LEU A 351 -20.23 13.75 62.54
N VAL A 352 -20.55 12.88 61.59
CA VAL A 352 -21.33 11.66 61.80
C VAL A 352 -20.44 10.43 61.77
N ARG A 353 -19.53 10.37 60.79
CA ARG A 353 -18.64 9.23 60.54
C ARG A 353 -17.38 9.66 59.80
N VAL A 354 -16.26 8.99 60.07
CA VAL A 354 -15.05 9.05 59.24
C VAL A 354 -14.74 7.68 58.65
N LEU A 355 -14.48 7.62 57.34
CA LEU A 355 -14.05 6.42 56.63
C LEU A 355 -12.64 6.64 56.08
N GLN A 356 -11.73 5.75 56.43
CA GLN A 356 -10.35 5.75 55.92
C GLN A 356 -10.23 4.73 54.80
N LYS A 357 -9.77 5.18 53.64
CA LYS A 357 -9.50 4.34 52.48
C LYS A 357 -7.99 4.31 52.22
N ASP A 358 -7.43 3.11 52.21
CA ASP A 358 -6.10 2.82 51.68
C ASP A 358 -6.14 1.44 51.01
N SER A 359 -6.58 1.41 49.75
CA SER A 359 -6.73 0.16 48.99
C SER A 359 -6.69 0.41 47.48
N PRO A 360 -6.25 -0.57 46.66
CA PRO A 360 -6.20 -0.40 45.21
C PRO A 360 -7.59 -0.39 44.54
N SER A 361 -8.66 -0.77 45.27
CA SER A 361 -10.03 -0.70 44.77
C SER A 361 -10.47 0.75 44.61
N GLN A 362 -11.16 1.07 43.52
CA GLN A 362 -11.82 2.38 43.34
C GLN A 362 -13.08 2.58 44.20
N PHE A 363 -13.43 1.59 45.02
CA PHE A 363 -14.66 1.54 45.80
C PHE A 363 -14.41 1.49 47.32
N THR A 364 -15.26 2.20 48.08
CA THR A 364 -15.36 2.13 49.55
C THR A 364 -16.83 2.20 49.96
N THR A 365 -17.24 1.45 50.98
CA THR A 365 -18.62 1.43 51.47
C THR A 365 -18.78 2.19 52.78
N TRP A 366 -19.97 2.75 53.00
CA TRP A 366 -20.45 3.23 54.30
C TRP A 366 -21.67 2.43 54.70
N ASP A 367 -21.63 1.84 55.90
CA ASP A 367 -22.65 1.01 56.53
C ASP A 367 -23.83 1.80 57.14
N LEU A 368 -23.90 3.10 56.89
CA LEU A 368 -24.97 4.00 57.36
C LEU A 368 -25.11 4.06 58.89
N VAL A 369 -24.00 3.87 59.61
CA VAL A 369 -23.93 4.11 61.06
C VAL A 369 -23.02 5.29 61.39
N ASN A 370 -23.24 5.90 62.55
CA ASN A 370 -22.35 6.93 63.09
C ASN A 370 -21.11 6.32 63.77
N ASP A 371 -20.22 7.16 64.32
CA ASP A 371 -19.01 6.69 65.03
C ASP A 371 -19.33 5.85 66.29
N SER A 372 -20.51 6.02 66.88
CA SER A 372 -21.01 5.22 68.00
C SER A 372 -21.73 3.93 67.54
N SER A 373 -21.62 3.57 66.26
CA SER A 373 -22.24 2.39 65.64
C SER A 373 -23.78 2.37 65.71
N PHE A 374 -24.42 3.53 65.89
CA PHE A 374 -25.88 3.65 65.78
C PHE A 374 -26.29 4.00 64.35
N PRO A 375 -27.38 3.42 63.83
CA PRO A 375 -27.95 3.79 62.53
C PRO A 375 -28.22 5.29 62.45
N VAL A 376 -27.88 5.90 61.31
CA VAL A 376 -28.14 7.31 61.08
C VAL A 376 -29.60 7.55 60.71
N ALA A 377 -30.13 8.73 61.05
CA ALA A 377 -31.49 9.13 60.72
C ALA A 377 -31.70 9.30 59.21
N SER A 378 -32.96 9.28 58.77
CA SER A 378 -33.32 9.75 57.43
C SER A 378 -33.00 11.24 57.29
N GLY A 379 -32.36 11.64 56.21
CA GLY A 379 -31.98 13.02 55.98
C GLY A 379 -30.95 13.19 54.87
N LEU A 380 -30.51 14.44 54.69
CA LEU A 380 -29.43 14.78 53.78
C LEU A 380 -28.10 14.81 54.53
N TYR A 381 -27.08 14.28 53.86
CA TYR A 381 -25.71 14.18 54.34
C TYR A 381 -24.75 14.81 53.32
N ILE A 382 -23.69 15.41 53.84
CA ILE A 382 -22.61 15.99 53.06
C ILE A 382 -21.35 15.19 53.36
N VAL A 383 -20.74 14.63 52.33
CA VAL A 383 -19.52 13.84 52.43
C VAL A 383 -18.38 14.67 51.87
N HIS A 384 -17.46 15.09 52.73
CA HIS A 384 -16.22 15.73 52.33
C HIS A 384 -15.14 14.66 52.15
N ILE A 385 -14.67 14.51 50.92
CA ILE A 385 -13.69 13.52 50.48
C ILE A 385 -12.35 14.24 50.29
N ASP A 386 -11.37 13.86 51.09
CA ASP A 386 -10.04 14.43 51.11
C ASP A 386 -9.05 13.44 50.48
N MET A 387 -8.34 13.87 49.44
CA MET A 387 -7.43 13.05 48.64
C MET A 387 -6.02 13.66 48.71
N PRO A 388 -5.29 13.43 49.81
CA PRO A 388 -4.05 14.15 50.11
C PRO A 388 -2.97 13.95 49.04
N ASP A 389 -2.87 12.74 48.47
CA ASP A 389 -1.90 12.42 47.42
C ASP A 389 -2.14 13.19 46.11
N LEU A 390 -3.38 13.65 45.88
CA LEU A 390 -3.75 14.49 44.72
C LEU A 390 -3.79 15.98 45.06
N GLY A 391 -3.71 16.35 46.35
CA GLY A 391 -3.90 17.72 46.83
C GLY A 391 -5.31 18.28 46.57
N LEU A 392 -6.31 17.42 46.41
CA LEU A 392 -7.68 17.78 46.06
C LEU A 392 -8.69 17.31 47.10
N THR A 393 -9.81 18.03 47.16
CA THR A 393 -10.98 17.67 47.96
C THR A 393 -12.23 17.66 47.10
N LYS A 394 -13.20 16.80 47.40
CA LYS A 394 -14.51 16.80 46.75
C LYS A 394 -15.64 16.71 47.77
N ILE A 395 -16.73 17.39 47.48
CA ILE A 395 -17.98 17.26 48.24
C ILE A 395 -18.99 16.43 47.45
N VAL A 396 -19.54 15.40 48.09
CA VAL A 396 -20.65 14.60 47.57
C VAL A 396 -21.85 14.77 48.49
N LYS A 397 -23.04 14.95 47.92
CA LYS A 397 -24.30 15.08 48.68
C LYS A 397 -25.05 13.75 48.59
N LEU A 398 -25.55 13.26 49.72
CA LEU A 398 -26.22 11.96 49.82
C LEU A 398 -27.57 12.14 50.54
N ALA A 399 -28.62 11.57 49.99
CA ALA A 399 -29.91 11.46 50.66
C ALA A 399 -30.09 10.04 51.21
N ILE A 400 -30.48 9.94 52.48
CA ILE A 400 -30.78 8.67 53.15
C ILE A 400 -32.23 8.69 53.60
N ILE A 401 -32.99 7.68 53.22
CA ILE A 401 -34.35 7.42 53.68
C ILE A 401 -34.34 6.01 54.25
N GLN A 402 -34.26 5.92 55.59
CA GLN A 402 -34.31 4.66 56.30
C GLN A 402 -35.74 4.09 56.30
N GLU A 403 -35.86 2.77 56.31
CA GLU A 403 -37.15 2.12 56.58
C GLU A 403 -37.60 2.39 58.01
N GLN A 404 -38.92 2.37 58.23
CA GLN A 404 -39.51 2.42 59.57
C GLN A 404 -38.96 1.25 60.39
N GLN A 405 -38.17 1.54 61.43
CA GLN A 405 -37.69 0.52 62.36
C GLN A 405 -38.87 0.07 63.23
N ILE A 406 -39.40 -1.12 62.95
CA ILE A 406 -40.28 -1.85 63.86
C ILE A 406 -39.37 -2.77 64.67
N LEU A 407 -39.39 -2.64 65.99
CA LEU A 407 -38.70 -3.56 66.90
C LEU A 407 -39.34 -4.94 66.76
N ASP A 408 -38.58 -5.91 66.24
CA ASP A 408 -38.95 -7.32 66.34
C ASP A 408 -38.71 -7.72 67.81
N HIS A 409 -39.79 -7.77 68.59
CA HIS A 409 -39.93 -8.21 69.99
C HIS A 409 -39.91 -7.11 71.08
N PHE A 410 -41.00 -7.07 71.86
CA PHE A 410 -41.13 -6.47 73.19
C PHE A 410 -40.89 -7.54 74.26
#